data_AF-G9WYW5-F1
#
_entry.id   AF-G9WYW5-F1
#
_cell.length_a   1.000
_cell.length_b   1.000
_cell.length_c   1.000
_cell.angle_alpha   90.00
_cell.angle_beta   90.00
_cell.angle_gamma   90.00
#
_symmetry.space_group_name_H-M   'P 1'
#
loop_
_entity.id
_entity.type
_entity.pdbx_description
1 polymer ?
#
loop_
_entity_poly.entity_id
_entity_poly.type
_entity_poly.pdbx_seq_one_letter_code
_entity_poly.pdbx_strand_id
1 'polypeptide(L)'
;MAIYHLSIKIISRGKGKSAVAASAYRSGEKIKNEYDGIVHDFTRKGGIAHTEILLPQNAPQEFANRSVLWNSVEKIEKSKNSQLAREIEIALPKELDREKQIELVRNYVKENFVDVGMCADIAIHDKNDGNPHAHILLTMRPLNEDKTWGAKSKKEYILDENGEKVKLKNGNYKTRKINTVDWNEQDKAEHWRKAWADIINKCLEENSIQDKVDHRSYQRQGIEQIPTIHLGVSATQMEKKGIATDRGNINREIRKQNRILQEIKLRIKALLNWVRRIGKEEKENDNLTSPLPPKENLLSVFENLIRKNADNHNTDLEQYIESYQFLKEKNITSVSELKESIVILRDKNYKTTRAIKDTEKKIDDRVQLIDHAKKYLKHKDTYTAYTKLKKNKQDTFYNEHTAEIILFESAKKYLKEHLGENKTLNISKWKSEIGTLRKEKDTLYSQMIDIRKKVEQAESVRSCIDKLLQEKRELTQVKKQELGL
;
A
#
# COMPACT_ATOMS: atom_id res chain seq x y z
N MET A 1 -12.54 8.04 -5.20
CA MET A 1 -11.69 6.96 -4.72
C MET A 1 -10.97 7.45 -3.49
N ALA A 2 -11.54 7.09 -2.34
CA ALA A 2 -10.90 7.22 -1.04
C ALA A 2 -9.53 6.54 -1.07
N ILE A 3 -8.53 7.19 -0.49
CA ILE A 3 -7.14 6.69 -0.42
C ILE A 3 -6.79 6.45 1.03
N TYR A 4 -6.16 5.31 1.30
CA TYR A 4 -5.55 5.06 2.60
C TYR A 4 -4.15 5.69 2.67
N HIS A 5 -3.92 6.54 3.67
CA HIS A 5 -2.57 6.92 4.09
C HIS A 5 -2.53 7.10 5.60
N LEU A 6 -1.54 6.49 6.25
CA LEU A 6 -1.17 6.78 7.62
C LEU A 6 0.33 6.60 7.81
N SER A 7 1.03 7.68 8.13
CA SER A 7 2.44 7.67 8.50
C SER A 7 2.64 8.04 9.96
N ILE A 8 3.63 7.41 10.60
CA ILE A 8 3.98 7.63 12.01
C ILE A 8 5.42 8.09 12.06
N LYS A 9 5.66 9.26 12.66
CA LYS A 9 6.99 9.88 12.75
C LYS A 9 7.27 10.25 14.21
N ILE A 10 8.54 10.28 14.58
CA ILE A 10 8.98 10.82 15.88
C ILE A 10 9.65 12.17 15.63
N ILE A 11 9.21 13.18 16.36
CA ILE A 11 9.86 14.49 16.47
C ILE A 11 10.93 14.33 17.55
N SER A 12 12.20 14.38 17.16
CA SER A 12 13.33 14.16 18.08
C SER A 12 14.33 15.30 17.98
N ARG A 13 14.73 15.78 19.17
CA ARG A 13 15.76 16.82 19.32
C ARG A 13 17.09 16.40 18.70
N GLY A 14 17.45 15.12 18.82
CA GLY A 14 18.68 14.57 18.25
C GLY A 14 18.73 14.59 16.72
N LYS A 15 17.62 14.94 16.05
CA LYS A 15 17.54 15.14 14.59
C LYS A 15 17.31 16.62 14.23
N GLY A 16 17.64 17.55 15.14
CA GLY A 16 17.44 18.99 14.96
C GLY A 16 15.97 19.41 14.91
N LYS A 17 15.03 18.61 15.46
CA LYS A 17 13.61 18.93 15.47
C LYS A 17 13.15 19.45 16.83
N SER A 18 12.17 20.35 16.83
CA SER A 18 11.48 20.86 18.01
C SER A 18 9.99 20.54 17.95
N ALA A 19 9.37 20.28 19.11
CA ALA A 19 7.93 20.13 19.23
C ALA A 19 7.19 21.47 19.07
N VAL A 20 7.77 22.56 19.58
CA VAL A 20 7.25 23.92 19.39
C VAL A 20 7.30 24.32 17.92
N ALA A 21 8.43 24.14 17.25
CA ALA A 21 8.53 24.40 15.81
C ALA A 21 7.54 23.54 15.01
N ALA A 22 7.37 22.28 15.41
CA ALA A 22 6.48 21.36 14.75
C ALA A 22 5.00 21.80 14.88
N SER A 23 4.56 22.13 16.08
CA SER A 23 3.18 22.57 16.35
C SER A 23 2.87 23.90 15.66
N ALA A 24 3.78 24.89 15.75
CA ALA A 24 3.63 26.18 15.09
C ALA A 24 3.51 26.03 13.55
N TYR A 25 4.36 25.20 12.93
CA TYR A 25 4.33 24.97 11.48
C TYR A 25 3.03 24.32 10.98
N ARG A 26 2.42 23.46 11.81
CA ARG A 26 1.20 22.73 11.43
C ARG A 26 -0.04 23.58 11.69
N SER A 27 -0.06 24.34 12.77
CA SER A 27 -1.17 25.23 13.12
C SER A 27 -1.15 26.59 12.41
N GLY A 28 -0.01 26.98 11.83
CA GLY A 28 0.14 28.30 11.22
C GLY A 28 0.27 29.41 12.26
N GLU A 29 0.79 29.09 13.44
CA GLU A 29 0.91 30.02 14.55
C GLU A 29 2.31 30.61 14.66
N LYS A 30 2.41 31.65 15.49
CA LYS A 30 3.67 32.22 15.96
C LYS A 30 3.91 31.79 17.40
N ILE A 31 4.90 30.93 17.61
CA ILE A 31 5.21 30.39 18.95
C ILE A 31 6.71 30.55 19.23
N LYS A 32 7.04 31.08 20.40
CA LYS A 32 8.41 31.10 20.92
C LYS A 32 8.72 29.78 21.60
N ASN A 33 9.83 29.16 21.21
CA ASN A 33 10.40 28.03 21.93
C ASN A 33 11.23 28.56 23.10
N GLU A 34 10.81 28.26 24.33
CA GLU A 34 11.48 28.72 25.55
C GLU A 34 12.81 28.00 25.79
N TYR A 35 13.01 26.82 25.20
CA TYR A 35 14.24 26.03 25.37
C TYR A 35 15.44 26.65 24.64
N ASP A 36 15.26 27.13 23.41
CA ASP A 36 16.33 27.73 22.59
C ASP A 36 16.15 29.24 22.33
N GLY A 37 15.01 29.80 22.73
CA GLY A 37 14.67 31.22 22.56
C GLY A 37 14.17 31.58 21.15
N ILE A 38 14.12 30.63 20.21
CA ILE A 38 13.76 30.89 18.81
C ILE A 38 12.25 31.11 18.68
N VAL A 39 11.87 32.12 17.91
CA VAL A 39 10.47 32.36 17.54
C VAL A 39 10.18 31.69 16.19
N HIS A 40 9.25 30.76 16.19
CA HIS A 40 8.76 30.09 14.98
C HIS A 40 7.48 30.77 14.50
N ASP A 41 7.59 31.59 13.45
CA ASP A 41 6.46 32.35 12.89
C ASP A 41 6.00 31.74 11.56
N PHE A 42 4.85 31.06 11.60
CA PHE A 42 4.23 30.44 10.42
C PHE A 42 2.87 31.03 10.09
N THR A 43 2.58 32.24 10.56
CA THR A 43 1.30 32.96 10.33
C THR A 43 0.96 33.19 8.86
N ARG A 44 1.97 33.15 7.98
CA ARG A 44 1.81 33.28 6.52
C ARG A 44 1.46 31.98 5.81
N LYS A 45 1.35 30.86 6.54
CA LYS A 45 1.09 29.54 5.96
C LYS A 45 -0.38 29.40 5.59
N GLY A 46 -0.65 29.22 4.29
CA GLY A 46 -1.99 28.92 3.78
C GLY A 46 -2.35 27.44 3.78
N GLY A 47 -3.64 27.15 3.57
CA GLY A 47 -4.18 25.80 3.44
C GLY A 47 -4.38 25.06 4.76
N ILE A 48 -4.55 25.79 5.87
CA ILE A 48 -4.90 25.24 7.17
C ILE A 48 -6.41 25.41 7.31
N ALA A 49 -7.12 24.29 7.44
CA ALA A 49 -8.57 24.27 7.45
C ALA A 49 -9.17 24.14 8.85
N HIS A 50 -8.46 23.50 9.78
CA HIS A 50 -8.91 23.34 11.16
C HIS A 50 -7.72 23.06 12.09
N THR A 51 -7.78 23.57 13.31
CA THR A 51 -6.83 23.25 14.38
C THR A 51 -7.57 23.06 15.69
N GLU A 52 -7.13 22.10 16.50
CA GLU A 52 -7.77 21.77 17.78
C GLU A 52 -6.75 21.05 18.68
N ILE A 53 -6.86 21.21 20.01
CA ILE A 53 -6.14 20.37 20.97
C ILE A 53 -7.17 19.60 21.78
N LEU A 54 -7.04 18.28 21.78
CA LEU A 54 -7.83 17.37 22.60
C LEU A 54 -7.00 16.91 23.79
N LEU A 55 -7.58 17.04 24.98
CA LEU A 55 -6.93 16.76 26.24
C LEU A 55 -7.54 15.53 26.91
N PRO A 56 -6.73 14.63 27.50
CA PRO A 56 -7.24 13.57 28.35
C PRO A 56 -7.79 14.18 29.65
N GLN A 57 -8.65 13.44 30.34
CA GLN A 57 -9.35 13.93 31.54
C GLN A 57 -8.39 14.44 32.63
N ASN A 58 -7.20 13.85 32.75
CA ASN A 58 -6.19 14.20 33.74
C ASN A 58 -5.17 15.28 33.28
N ALA A 59 -5.37 15.91 32.13
CA ALA A 59 -4.50 16.99 31.67
C ALA A 59 -4.81 18.35 32.33
N PRO A 60 -3.78 19.19 32.55
CA PRO A 60 -3.97 20.61 32.84
C PRO A 60 -4.80 21.30 31.75
N GLN A 61 -5.81 22.08 32.13
CA GLN A 61 -6.64 22.82 31.16
C GLN A 61 -5.84 23.83 30.34
N GLU A 62 -4.76 24.37 30.91
CA GLU A 62 -3.82 25.26 30.22
C GLU A 62 -3.13 24.61 29.01
N PHE A 63 -3.08 23.27 28.94
CA PHE A 63 -2.54 22.56 27.78
C PHE A 63 -3.45 22.68 26.53
N ALA A 64 -4.66 23.23 26.66
CA ALA A 64 -5.47 23.64 25.51
C ALA A 64 -4.79 24.79 24.73
N ASN A 65 -3.84 25.50 25.35
CA ASN A 65 -2.96 26.43 24.65
C ASN A 65 -1.73 25.70 24.09
N ARG A 66 -1.56 25.77 22.77
CA ARG A 66 -0.49 25.10 22.02
C ARG A 66 0.92 25.51 22.47
N SER A 67 1.12 26.80 22.75
CA SER A 67 2.41 27.29 23.25
C SER A 67 2.74 26.72 24.62
N VAL A 68 1.76 26.68 25.53
CA VAL A 68 1.92 26.13 26.88
C VAL A 68 2.22 24.63 26.82
N LEU A 69 1.41 23.85 26.10
CA LEU A 69 1.59 22.41 25.98
C LEU A 69 2.98 22.06 25.47
N TRP A 70 3.39 22.59 24.31
CA TRP A 70 4.63 22.16 23.67
C TRP A 70 5.89 22.72 24.32
N ASN A 71 5.84 23.92 24.93
CA ASN A 71 6.95 24.39 25.77
C ASN A 71 7.10 23.55 27.05
N SER A 72 5.99 23.07 27.63
CA SER A 72 6.08 22.16 28.79
C SER A 72 6.78 20.84 28.43
N VAL A 73 6.55 20.33 27.22
CA VAL A 73 7.23 19.13 26.67
C VAL A 73 8.71 19.39 26.44
N GLU A 74 9.07 20.53 25.82
CA GLU A 74 10.48 20.90 25.63
C GLU A 74 11.22 21.03 26.97
N LYS A 75 10.57 21.61 27.97
CA LYS A 75 11.10 21.83 29.33
C LYS A 75 11.37 20.54 30.10
N ILE A 76 10.45 19.57 30.05
CA ILE A 76 10.62 18.30 30.79
C ILE A 76 11.66 17.37 30.14
N GLU A 77 11.84 17.47 28.83
CA GLU A 77 12.82 16.67 28.10
C GLU A 77 14.22 17.27 28.20
N LYS A 78 15.08 16.67 29.04
CA LYS A 78 16.41 17.24 29.35
C LYS A 78 17.56 16.79 28.43
N SER A 79 17.39 15.69 27.68
CA SER A 79 18.48 15.14 26.87
C SER A 79 18.56 15.74 25.47
N LYS A 80 19.76 15.88 24.91
CA LYS A 80 19.97 16.33 23.52
C LYS A 80 19.34 15.43 22.46
N ASN A 81 19.11 14.16 22.79
CA ASN A 81 18.49 13.16 21.90
C ASN A 81 17.04 12.81 22.28
N SER A 82 16.37 13.65 23.07
CA SER A 82 15.00 13.40 23.53
C SER A 82 14.03 13.24 22.35
N GLN A 83 13.07 12.33 22.51
CA GLN A 83 11.91 12.22 21.64
C GLN A 83 10.81 13.11 22.23
N LEU A 84 10.41 14.14 21.51
CA LEU A 84 9.57 15.22 22.02
C LEU A 84 8.09 14.93 21.78
N ALA A 85 7.76 14.52 20.56
CA ALA A 85 6.39 14.21 20.14
C ALA A 85 6.37 13.03 19.17
N ARG A 86 5.23 12.34 19.11
CA ARG A 86 4.88 11.47 17.98
C ARG A 86 3.99 12.26 17.03
N GLU A 87 4.18 12.10 15.74
CA GLU A 87 3.30 12.63 14.71
C GLU A 87 2.61 11.48 13.98
N ILE A 88 1.28 11.57 13.88
CA ILE A 88 0.47 10.77 12.96
C ILE A 88 0.04 11.70 11.83
N GLU A 89 0.29 11.29 10.58
CA GLU A 89 -0.17 12.00 9.39
C GLU A 89 -1.12 11.08 8.62
N ILE A 90 -2.37 11.51 8.44
CA ILE A 90 -3.44 10.73 7.80
C ILE A 90 -4.02 11.48 6.60
N ALA A 91 -4.31 10.75 5.51
CA ALA A 91 -5.12 11.31 4.42
C ALA A 91 -6.61 11.26 4.77
N LEU A 92 -7.35 12.27 4.35
CA LEU A 92 -8.79 12.38 4.57
C LEU A 92 -9.54 12.04 3.28
N PRO A 93 -10.70 11.33 3.35
CA PRO A 93 -11.53 11.11 2.18
C PRO A 93 -12.06 12.44 1.64
N LYS A 94 -11.73 12.76 0.39
CA LYS A 94 -12.19 14.00 -0.27
C LYS A 94 -13.67 13.95 -0.65
N GLU A 95 -14.25 12.77 -0.60
CA GLU A 95 -15.67 12.50 -0.81
C GLU A 95 -16.54 12.99 0.36
N LEU A 96 -15.94 13.22 1.53
CA LEU A 96 -16.60 13.79 2.69
C LEU A 96 -16.46 15.31 2.72
N ASP A 97 -17.51 15.99 3.19
CA ASP A 97 -17.45 17.42 3.48
C ASP A 97 -16.50 17.72 4.66
N ARG A 98 -16.20 19.01 4.86
CA ARG A 98 -15.24 19.46 5.87
C ARG A 98 -15.66 19.08 7.30
N GLU A 99 -16.94 19.21 7.61
CA GLU A 99 -17.44 18.97 8.97
C GLU A 99 -17.29 17.50 9.34
N LYS A 100 -17.67 16.60 8.43
CA LYS A 100 -17.46 15.16 8.58
C LYS A 100 -15.99 14.80 8.63
N GLN A 101 -15.13 15.44 7.84
CA GLN A 101 -13.68 15.25 7.94
C GLN A 101 -13.14 15.61 9.32
N ILE A 102 -13.59 16.73 9.91
CA ILE A 102 -13.20 17.15 11.26
C ILE A 102 -13.68 16.13 12.30
N GLU A 103 -14.95 15.73 12.23
CA GLU A 103 -15.53 14.75 13.15
C GLU A 103 -14.83 13.39 13.07
N LEU A 104 -14.54 12.93 11.85
CA LEU A 104 -13.81 11.70 11.59
C LEU A 104 -12.44 11.68 12.28
N VAL A 105 -11.68 12.78 12.15
CA VAL A 105 -10.37 12.94 12.82
C VAL A 105 -10.55 13.01 14.33
N ARG A 106 -11.53 13.77 14.82
CA ARG A 106 -11.79 13.91 16.26
C ARG A 106 -12.11 12.56 16.91
N ASN A 107 -12.99 11.77 16.30
CA ASN A 107 -13.37 10.44 16.79
C ASN A 107 -12.16 9.50 16.81
N TYR A 108 -11.41 9.44 15.71
CA TYR A 108 -10.17 8.65 15.66
C TYR A 108 -9.16 9.05 16.74
N VAL A 109 -8.91 10.36 16.90
CA VAL A 109 -7.93 10.87 17.86
C VAL A 109 -8.37 10.61 19.30
N LYS A 110 -9.66 10.79 19.59
CA LYS A 110 -10.22 10.55 20.91
C LYS A 110 -10.04 9.09 21.33
N GLU A 111 -10.58 8.17 20.53
CA GLU A 111 -10.59 6.73 20.82
C GLU A 111 -9.18 6.13 20.92
N ASN A 112 -8.25 6.57 20.07
CA ASN A 112 -6.94 5.90 19.92
C ASN A 112 -5.82 6.53 20.75
N PHE A 113 -5.96 7.80 21.16
CA PHE A 113 -4.88 8.54 21.80
C PHE A 113 -5.31 9.27 23.08
N VAL A 114 -6.41 10.02 23.03
CA VAL A 114 -6.84 10.85 24.18
C VAL A 114 -7.35 9.97 25.31
N ASP A 115 -8.19 8.98 24.99
CA ASP A 115 -8.78 8.08 25.99
C ASP A 115 -7.71 7.20 26.69
N VAL A 116 -6.53 7.03 26.06
CA VAL A 116 -5.37 6.34 26.64
C VAL A 116 -4.33 7.28 27.28
N GLY A 117 -4.66 8.57 27.42
CA GLY A 117 -3.92 9.55 28.23
C GLY A 117 -2.95 10.45 27.46
N MET A 118 -2.98 10.50 26.13
CA MET A 118 -2.15 11.44 25.35
C MET A 118 -2.87 12.77 25.15
N CYS A 119 -2.15 13.90 25.26
CA CYS A 119 -2.64 15.14 24.67
C CYS A 119 -2.41 15.08 23.16
N ALA A 120 -3.40 15.52 22.37
CA ALA A 120 -3.37 15.45 20.92
C ALA A 120 -3.62 16.83 20.30
N ASP A 121 -2.66 17.31 19.52
CA ASP A 121 -2.73 18.57 18.78
C ASP A 121 -2.98 18.28 17.29
N ILE A 122 -4.17 18.62 16.82
CA ILE A 122 -4.69 18.35 15.49
C ILE A 122 -4.53 19.60 14.62
N ALA A 123 -4.04 19.40 13.40
CA ALA A 123 -4.12 20.39 12.33
C ALA A 123 -4.52 19.71 11.01
N ILE A 124 -5.66 20.12 10.44
CA ILE A 124 -6.14 19.66 9.15
C ILE A 124 -5.68 20.64 8.07
N HIS A 125 -5.01 20.13 7.06
CA HIS A 125 -4.54 20.88 5.90
C HIS A 125 -5.33 20.51 4.66
N ASP A 126 -5.71 21.53 3.89
CA ASP A 126 -6.28 21.38 2.57
C ASP A 126 -5.93 22.59 1.72
N LYS A 127 -5.26 22.33 0.59
CA LYS A 127 -4.86 23.35 -0.39
C LYS A 127 -5.77 23.35 -1.61
N ASN A 128 -6.92 22.68 -1.53
CA ASN A 128 -7.82 22.39 -2.65
C ASN A 128 -7.09 21.69 -3.81
N ASP A 129 -6.08 20.89 -3.48
CA ASP A 129 -5.21 20.21 -4.44
C ASP A 129 -5.57 18.73 -4.63
N GLY A 130 -6.68 18.31 -3.99
CA GLY A 130 -7.22 16.96 -3.98
C GLY A 130 -6.63 16.05 -2.91
N ASN A 131 -5.83 16.58 -1.97
CA ASN A 131 -5.17 15.81 -0.91
C ASN A 131 -5.36 16.43 0.49
N PRO A 132 -6.61 16.50 1.00
CA PRO A 132 -6.83 16.89 2.40
C PRO A 132 -6.19 15.86 3.33
N HIS A 133 -5.48 16.33 4.36
CA HIS A 133 -4.77 15.49 5.32
C HIS A 133 -4.75 16.13 6.71
N ALA A 134 -4.60 15.32 7.75
CA ALA A 134 -4.43 15.80 9.10
C ALA A 134 -3.05 15.44 9.65
N HIS A 135 -2.44 16.39 10.34
CA HIS A 135 -1.30 16.18 11.23
C HIS A 135 -1.81 16.11 12.67
N ILE A 136 -1.44 15.06 13.40
CA ILE A 136 -1.78 14.86 14.81
C ILE A 136 -0.48 14.72 15.59
N LEU A 137 -0.12 15.73 16.37
CA LEU A 137 1.01 15.66 17.29
C LEU A 137 0.54 15.13 18.65
N LEU A 138 1.23 14.11 19.14
CA LEU A 138 0.90 13.37 20.35
C LEU A 138 2.04 13.47 21.36
N THR A 139 1.68 13.72 22.62
CA THR A 139 2.63 13.70 23.73
C THR A 139 3.19 12.31 23.97
N MET A 140 4.45 12.23 24.38
CA MET A 140 5.16 10.95 24.58
C MET A 140 5.34 10.56 26.05
N ARG A 141 4.83 11.37 26.97
CA ARG A 141 4.84 11.11 28.42
C ARG A 141 3.40 10.97 28.92
N PRO A 142 3.13 10.02 29.83
CA PRO A 142 1.88 10.04 30.57
C PRO A 142 1.85 11.25 31.51
N LEU A 143 0.66 11.61 31.96
CA LEU A 143 0.45 12.55 33.05
C LEU A 143 0.20 11.77 34.34
N ASN A 144 0.80 12.24 35.44
CA ASN A 144 0.54 11.73 36.79
C ASN A 144 -0.81 12.26 37.30
N GLU A 145 -1.28 11.74 38.44
CA GLU A 145 -2.53 12.19 39.09
C GLU A 145 -2.47 13.67 39.51
N ASP A 146 -1.28 14.17 39.88
CA ASP A 146 -1.01 15.58 40.19
C ASP A 146 -0.90 16.47 38.94
N LYS A 147 -1.24 15.93 37.77
CA LYS A 147 -1.19 16.57 36.45
C LYS A 147 0.21 16.97 35.97
N THR A 148 1.26 16.49 36.64
CA THR A 148 2.65 16.66 36.17
C THR A 148 3.05 15.59 35.16
N TRP A 149 4.13 15.83 34.41
CA TRP A 149 4.66 14.86 33.45
C TRP A 149 5.27 13.64 34.14
N GLY A 150 4.75 12.46 33.83
CA GLY A 150 5.29 11.17 34.27
C GLY A 150 6.58 10.75 33.56
N ALA A 151 7.22 9.72 34.12
CA ALA A 151 8.35 9.06 33.48
C ALA A 151 7.86 8.22 32.28
N LYS A 152 8.64 8.16 31.19
CA LYS A 152 8.35 7.28 30.03
C LYS A 152 8.66 5.81 30.30
N SER A 153 9.55 5.56 31.24
CA SER A 153 10.05 4.23 31.56
C SER A 153 10.65 4.20 32.94
N LYS A 154 10.57 3.04 33.58
CA LYS A 154 11.26 2.71 34.83
C LYS A 154 12.31 1.62 34.59
N LYS A 155 13.27 1.54 35.51
CA LYS A 155 14.23 0.43 35.56
C LYS A 155 13.67 -0.64 36.50
N GLU A 156 13.70 -1.89 36.05
CA GLU A 156 13.34 -3.05 36.88
C GLU A 156 14.54 -3.99 36.99
N TYR A 157 14.80 -4.51 38.18
CA TYR A 157 15.85 -5.50 38.43
C TYR A 157 15.42 -6.87 37.92
N ILE A 158 16.34 -7.59 37.28
CA ILE A 158 16.10 -8.99 36.89
C ILE A 158 16.41 -9.88 38.08
N LEU A 159 15.43 -10.71 38.45
CA LEU A 159 15.53 -11.67 39.55
C LEU A 159 15.85 -13.07 39.01
N ASP A 160 16.53 -13.89 39.80
CA ASP A 160 16.72 -15.32 39.55
C ASP A 160 15.54 -16.17 40.08
N GLU A 161 15.65 -17.49 39.98
CA GLU A 161 14.63 -18.46 40.40
C GLU A 161 14.30 -18.37 41.90
N ASN A 162 15.21 -17.81 42.72
CA ASN A 162 15.04 -17.62 44.16
C ASN A 162 14.55 -16.22 44.52
N GLY A 163 14.31 -15.35 43.53
CA GLY A 163 13.89 -13.97 43.74
C GLY A 163 15.05 -13.01 44.06
N GLU A 164 16.31 -13.43 43.94
CA GLU A 164 17.46 -12.57 44.19
C GLU A 164 17.88 -11.77 42.95
N LYS A 165 18.41 -10.56 43.15
CA LYS A 165 18.83 -9.69 42.04
C LYS A 165 20.07 -10.26 41.34
N VAL A 166 19.95 -10.55 40.05
CA VAL A 166 21.04 -11.07 39.23
C VAL A 166 22.16 -10.03 39.09
N LYS A 167 23.40 -10.40 39.45
CA LYS A 167 24.60 -9.57 39.22
C LYS A 167 25.24 -9.86 37.87
N LEU A 168 25.76 -8.80 37.23
CA LEU A 168 26.62 -8.88 36.06
C LEU A 168 28.07 -9.15 36.49
N LYS A 169 28.92 -9.58 35.55
CA LYS A 169 30.36 -9.85 35.80
C LYS A 169 31.12 -8.65 36.38
N ASN A 170 30.63 -7.44 36.19
CA ASN A 170 31.21 -6.20 36.72
C ASN A 170 30.66 -5.79 38.11
N GLY A 171 29.89 -6.65 38.77
CA GLY A 171 29.31 -6.41 40.10
C GLY A 171 28.00 -5.60 40.10
N ASN A 172 27.62 -4.98 38.99
CA ASN A 172 26.35 -4.24 38.88
C ASN A 172 25.16 -5.18 38.74
N TYR A 173 24.00 -4.80 39.26
CA TYR A 173 22.77 -5.57 39.06
C TYR A 173 22.24 -5.45 37.63
N LYS A 174 21.81 -6.59 37.08
CA LYS A 174 21.16 -6.67 35.78
C LYS A 174 19.78 -6.01 35.87
N THR A 175 19.51 -5.08 34.96
CA THR A 175 18.22 -4.37 34.90
C THR A 175 17.64 -4.44 33.49
N ARG A 176 16.31 -4.33 33.41
CA ARG A 176 15.59 -4.10 32.15
C ARG A 176 14.83 -2.79 32.22
N LYS A 177 14.72 -2.12 31.06
CA LYS A 177 13.87 -0.94 30.91
C LYS A 177 12.44 -1.43 30.68
N ILE A 178 11.50 -0.90 31.44
CA ILE A 178 10.06 -1.14 31.26
C ILE A 178 9.41 0.20 30.95
N ASN A 179 8.64 0.27 29.87
CA ASN A 179 7.86 1.47 29.58
C ASN A 179 6.73 1.60 30.61
N THR A 180 6.44 2.81 31.04
CA THR A 180 5.33 3.07 31.98
C THR A 180 3.96 3.02 31.31
N VAL A 181 3.94 3.11 29.98
CA VAL A 181 2.77 3.01 29.11
C VAL A 181 3.12 2.19 27.87
N ASP A 182 2.11 1.57 27.27
CA ASP A 182 2.21 0.68 26.12
C ASP A 182 2.30 1.42 24.77
N TRP A 183 2.27 2.75 24.78
CA TRP A 183 2.20 3.61 23.59
C TRP A 183 3.31 3.39 22.55
N ASN A 184 4.41 2.72 22.93
CA ASN A 184 5.57 2.45 22.08
C ASN A 184 5.77 0.95 21.80
N GLU A 185 4.81 0.10 22.15
CA GLU A 185 4.81 -1.30 21.79
C GLU A 185 4.70 -1.48 20.26
N GLN A 186 5.24 -2.59 19.76
CA GLN A 186 5.45 -2.78 18.31
C GLN A 186 4.14 -2.92 17.52
N ASP A 187 3.10 -3.45 18.16
CA ASP A 187 1.77 -3.71 17.62
C ASP A 187 0.90 -2.45 17.51
N LYS A 188 1.13 -1.43 18.35
CA LYS A 188 0.36 -0.16 18.33
C LYS A 188 0.31 0.49 16.96
N ALA A 189 1.42 0.43 16.21
CA ALA A 189 1.46 0.99 14.86
C ALA A 189 0.51 0.27 13.88
N GLU A 190 0.29 -1.04 14.05
CA GLU A 190 -0.68 -1.81 13.26
C GLU A 190 -2.11 -1.54 13.75
N HIS A 191 -2.31 -1.47 15.07
CA HIS A 191 -3.60 -1.15 15.68
C HIS A 191 -4.14 0.21 15.21
N TRP A 192 -3.33 1.28 15.31
CA TRP A 192 -3.74 2.62 14.88
C TRP A 192 -4.03 2.72 13.39
N ARG A 193 -3.30 1.94 12.57
CA ARG A 193 -3.53 1.84 11.12
C ARG A 193 -4.86 1.15 10.81
N LYS A 194 -5.12 0.02 11.45
CA LYS A 194 -6.38 -0.70 11.31
C LYS A 194 -7.55 0.18 11.76
N ALA A 195 -7.46 0.80 12.94
CA ALA A 195 -8.49 1.66 13.47
C ALA A 195 -8.83 2.82 12.51
N TRP A 196 -7.82 3.46 11.91
CA TRP A 196 -8.07 4.51 10.92
C TRP A 196 -8.82 4.00 9.68
N ALA A 197 -8.44 2.83 9.15
CA ALA A 197 -9.14 2.23 8.02
C ALA A 197 -10.59 1.86 8.38
N ASP A 198 -10.82 1.29 9.56
CA ASP A 198 -12.14 0.89 10.03
C ASP A 198 -13.08 2.09 10.18
N ILE A 199 -12.60 3.19 10.79
CA ILE A 199 -13.40 4.40 10.99
C ILE A 199 -13.69 5.08 9.64
N ILE A 200 -12.73 5.17 8.72
CA ILE A 200 -12.99 5.68 7.36
C ILE A 200 -14.09 4.83 6.71
N ASN A 201 -13.94 3.50 6.69
CA ASN A 201 -14.88 2.62 6.00
C ASN A 201 -16.29 2.74 6.58
N LYS A 202 -16.42 2.82 7.90
CA LYS A 202 -17.71 3.04 8.57
C LYS A 202 -18.34 4.36 8.11
N CYS A 203 -17.56 5.45 8.10
CA CYS A 203 -18.06 6.76 7.69
C CYS A 203 -18.44 6.79 6.20
N LEU A 204 -17.67 6.15 5.32
CA LEU A 204 -18.00 6.04 3.90
C LEU A 204 -19.33 5.27 3.70
N GLU A 205 -19.50 4.16 4.41
CA GLU A 205 -20.73 3.35 4.36
C GLU A 205 -21.97 4.13 4.86
N GLU A 206 -21.86 4.84 5.99
CA GLU A 206 -22.92 5.72 6.52
C GLU A 206 -23.31 6.85 5.55
N ASN A 207 -22.39 7.25 4.68
CA ASN A 207 -22.63 8.27 3.65
C ASN A 207 -22.98 7.66 2.27
N SER A 208 -23.30 6.36 2.22
CA SER A 208 -23.63 5.63 0.97
C SER A 208 -22.53 5.68 -0.10
N ILE A 209 -21.28 5.86 0.31
CA ILE A 209 -20.11 5.87 -0.58
C ILE A 209 -19.57 4.44 -0.67
N GLN A 210 -19.49 3.90 -1.88
CA GLN A 210 -19.08 2.50 -2.12
C GLN A 210 -17.56 2.26 -2.02
N ASP A 211 -16.76 3.33 -1.96
CA ASP A 211 -15.31 3.22 -1.81
C ASP A 211 -14.95 2.57 -0.46
N LYS A 212 -13.90 1.74 -0.46
CA LYS A 212 -13.32 1.17 0.76
C LYS A 212 -11.81 1.34 0.77
N VAL A 213 -11.27 1.52 1.96
CA VAL A 213 -9.84 1.63 2.23
C VAL A 213 -9.37 0.43 3.05
N ASP A 214 -8.11 0.05 2.90
CA ASP A 214 -7.50 -1.02 3.69
C ASP A 214 -6.06 -0.62 4.03
N HIS A 215 -5.68 -0.78 5.29
CA HIS A 215 -4.36 -0.36 5.77
C HIS A 215 -3.24 -1.30 5.36
N ARG A 216 -3.59 -2.52 4.95
CA ARG A 216 -2.66 -3.57 4.57
C ARG A 216 -2.19 -3.36 3.13
N SER A 217 -0.99 -3.83 2.81
CA SER A 217 -0.53 -3.86 1.42
C SER A 217 -1.40 -4.79 0.56
N TYR A 218 -1.42 -4.59 -0.76
CA TYR A 218 -2.07 -5.51 -1.70
C TYR A 218 -1.64 -6.97 -1.48
N GLN A 219 -0.36 -7.21 -1.15
CA GLN A 219 0.14 -8.54 -0.81
C GLN A 219 -0.59 -9.14 0.40
N ARG A 220 -0.74 -8.39 1.50
CA ARG A 220 -1.43 -8.84 2.71
C ARG A 220 -2.95 -8.99 2.51
N GLN A 221 -3.52 -8.31 1.52
CA GLN A 221 -4.92 -8.46 1.11
C GLN A 221 -5.14 -9.64 0.14
N GLY A 222 -4.07 -10.25 -0.40
CA GLY A 222 -4.19 -11.24 -1.47
C GLY A 222 -4.61 -10.64 -2.82
N ILE A 223 -4.42 -9.33 -3.00
CA ILE A 223 -4.72 -8.62 -4.25
C ILE A 223 -3.54 -8.76 -5.20
N GLU A 224 -3.82 -9.33 -6.37
CA GLU A 224 -2.87 -9.53 -7.45
C GLU A 224 -2.79 -8.30 -8.36
N GLN A 225 -2.38 -7.18 -7.76
CA GLN A 225 -2.15 -5.90 -8.42
C GLN A 225 -0.72 -5.42 -8.19
N ILE A 226 -0.11 -4.86 -9.24
CA ILE A 226 1.22 -4.24 -9.20
C ILE A 226 1.08 -2.86 -8.55
N PRO A 227 1.80 -2.56 -7.45
CA PRO A 227 1.71 -1.27 -6.80
C PRO A 227 2.35 -0.16 -7.65
N THR A 228 1.74 1.02 -7.66
CA THR A 228 2.34 2.23 -8.25
C THR A 228 3.49 2.74 -7.37
N ILE A 229 4.43 3.44 -7.98
CA ILE A 229 5.51 4.12 -7.25
C ILE A 229 5.06 5.51 -6.77
N HIS A 230 5.57 5.93 -5.61
CA HIS A 230 5.31 7.27 -5.08
C HIS A 230 5.93 8.33 -6.00
N LEU A 231 5.13 9.24 -6.58
CA LEU A 231 5.63 10.28 -7.50
C LEU A 231 6.56 11.28 -6.81
N GLY A 232 6.22 11.69 -5.59
CA GLY A 232 6.85 12.82 -4.92
C GLY A 232 6.30 14.17 -5.39
N VAL A 233 6.55 15.21 -4.60
CA VAL A 233 5.93 16.53 -4.77
C VAL A 233 6.28 17.17 -6.11
N SER A 234 7.57 17.19 -6.48
CA SER A 234 8.04 17.80 -7.74
C SER A 234 7.42 17.14 -8.96
N ALA A 235 7.46 15.80 -9.05
CA ALA A 235 6.86 15.08 -10.16
C ALA A 235 5.33 15.29 -10.23
N THR A 236 4.66 15.33 -9.09
CA THR A 236 3.20 15.60 -9.04
C THR A 236 2.87 17.00 -9.57
N GLN A 237 3.68 18.01 -9.22
CA GLN A 237 3.48 19.37 -9.72
C GLN A 237 3.74 19.49 -11.22
N MET A 238 4.76 18.79 -11.76
CA MET A 238 5.02 18.73 -13.20
C MET A 238 3.85 18.09 -13.96
N GLU A 239 3.38 16.94 -13.49
CA GLU A 239 2.24 16.22 -14.10
C GLU A 239 0.95 17.06 -14.06
N LYS A 240 0.70 17.82 -12.98
CA LYS A 240 -0.44 18.77 -12.90
C LYS A 240 -0.38 19.88 -13.96
N LYS A 241 0.83 20.25 -14.40
CA LYS A 241 1.05 21.23 -15.49
C LYS A 241 1.04 20.58 -16.88
N GLY A 242 0.68 19.30 -16.99
CA GLY A 242 0.70 18.55 -18.25
C GLY A 242 2.10 18.10 -18.69
N ILE A 243 3.13 18.24 -17.85
CA ILE A 243 4.49 17.81 -18.17
C ILE A 243 4.67 16.36 -17.71
N ALA A 244 4.85 15.46 -18.67
CA ALA A 244 5.10 14.05 -18.38
C ALA A 244 6.45 13.85 -17.68
N THR A 245 6.45 12.99 -16.66
CA THR A 245 7.62 12.63 -15.86
C THR A 245 7.92 11.15 -15.98
N ASP A 246 9.17 10.74 -15.76
CA ASP A 246 9.55 9.33 -15.78
C ASP A 246 8.73 8.50 -14.79
N ARG A 247 8.54 9.02 -13.56
CA ARG A 247 7.75 8.33 -12.52
C ARG A 247 6.26 8.27 -12.89
N GLY A 248 5.74 9.32 -13.54
CA GLY A 248 4.37 9.32 -14.06
C GLY A 248 4.18 8.31 -15.19
N ASN A 249 5.15 8.19 -16.10
CA ASN A 249 5.16 7.20 -17.17
C ASN A 249 5.16 5.77 -16.61
N ILE A 250 5.99 5.49 -15.62
CA ILE A 250 6.00 4.20 -14.91
C ILE A 250 4.62 3.91 -14.31
N ASN A 251 4.00 4.87 -13.63
CA ASN A 251 2.67 4.69 -13.05
C ASN A 251 1.55 4.52 -14.09
N ARG A 252 1.62 5.22 -15.23
CA ARG A 252 0.70 5.01 -16.35
C ARG A 252 0.79 3.58 -16.89
N GLU A 253 2.01 3.08 -17.07
CA GLU A 253 2.26 1.73 -17.57
C GLU A 253 1.78 0.66 -16.57
N ILE A 254 2.09 0.82 -15.27
CA ILE A 254 1.57 -0.06 -14.20
C ILE A 254 0.04 -0.10 -14.19
N ARG A 255 -0.63 1.05 -14.38
CA ARG A 255 -2.10 1.10 -14.46
C ARG A 255 -2.62 0.35 -15.68
N LYS A 256 -1.97 0.50 -16.84
CA LYS A 256 -2.32 -0.24 -18.07
C LYS A 256 -2.19 -1.75 -17.85
N GLN A 257 -1.08 -2.19 -17.27
CA GLN A 257 -0.83 -3.61 -16.97
C GLN A 257 -1.84 -4.17 -15.98
N ASN A 258 -2.14 -3.45 -14.90
CA ASN A 258 -3.16 -3.85 -13.94
C ASN A 258 -4.56 -3.99 -14.56
N ARG A 259 -4.92 -3.14 -15.54
CA ARG A 259 -6.18 -3.28 -16.29
C ARG A 259 -6.22 -4.60 -17.05
N ILE A 260 -5.13 -4.94 -17.74
CA ILE A 260 -5.01 -6.20 -18.50
C ILE A 260 -5.09 -7.41 -17.56
N LEU A 261 -4.36 -7.41 -16.44
CA LEU A 261 -4.38 -8.49 -15.46
C LEU A 261 -5.79 -8.72 -14.89
N GLN A 262 -6.49 -7.63 -14.57
CA GLN A 262 -7.85 -7.69 -14.06
C GLN A 262 -8.84 -8.17 -15.13
N GLU A 263 -8.68 -7.72 -16.37
CA GLU A 263 -9.47 -8.17 -17.51
C GLU A 263 -9.33 -9.68 -17.71
N ILE A 264 -8.10 -10.20 -17.80
CA ILE A 264 -7.84 -11.66 -17.94
C ILE A 264 -8.52 -12.43 -16.80
N LYS A 265 -8.37 -11.97 -15.56
CA LYS A 265 -8.98 -12.60 -14.38
C LYS A 265 -10.50 -12.67 -14.48
N LEU A 266 -11.15 -11.58 -14.89
CA LEU A 266 -12.61 -11.51 -15.03
C LEU A 266 -13.12 -12.40 -16.16
N ARG A 267 -12.45 -12.39 -17.32
CA ARG A 267 -12.79 -13.24 -18.47
C ARG A 267 -12.67 -14.72 -18.15
N ILE A 268 -11.57 -15.14 -17.52
CA ILE A 268 -11.40 -16.53 -17.03
C ILE A 268 -12.52 -16.91 -16.03
N LYS A 269 -12.87 -16.02 -15.10
CA LYS A 269 -13.96 -16.27 -14.15
C LYS A 269 -15.30 -16.46 -14.88
N ALA A 270 -15.60 -15.64 -15.88
CA ALA A 270 -16.80 -15.76 -16.70
C ALA A 270 -16.84 -17.09 -17.45
N LEU A 271 -15.74 -17.49 -18.10
CA LEU A 271 -15.61 -18.78 -18.78
C LEU A 271 -15.85 -19.96 -17.83
N LEU A 272 -15.22 -19.97 -16.65
CA LEU A 272 -15.39 -21.05 -15.67
C LEU A 272 -16.84 -21.14 -15.16
N ASN A 273 -17.50 -20.00 -14.97
CA ASN A 273 -18.91 -19.97 -14.59
C ASN A 273 -19.81 -20.49 -15.71
N TRP A 274 -19.50 -20.15 -16.96
CA TRP A 274 -20.20 -20.64 -18.15
C TRP A 274 -20.07 -22.16 -18.30
N VAL A 275 -18.85 -22.73 -18.22
CA VAL A 275 -18.66 -24.19 -18.29
C VAL A 275 -19.43 -24.90 -17.17
N ARG A 276 -19.44 -24.32 -15.95
CA ARG A 276 -20.20 -24.87 -14.82
C ARG A 276 -21.71 -24.89 -15.12
N ARG A 277 -22.25 -23.88 -15.82
CA ARG A 277 -23.66 -23.83 -16.22
C ARG A 277 -23.98 -24.93 -17.23
N ILE A 278 -23.17 -25.09 -18.28
CA ILE A 278 -23.37 -26.16 -19.28
C ILE A 278 -23.38 -27.54 -18.62
N GLY A 279 -22.41 -27.83 -17.74
CA GLY A 279 -22.37 -29.11 -17.05
C GLY A 279 -23.51 -29.36 -16.04
N LYS A 280 -24.30 -28.33 -15.68
CA LYS A 280 -25.55 -28.50 -14.91
C LYS A 280 -26.73 -28.80 -15.85
N GLU A 281 -26.85 -28.05 -16.94
CA GLU A 281 -27.89 -28.26 -17.97
C GLU A 281 -27.80 -29.66 -18.60
N GLU A 282 -26.60 -30.23 -18.73
CA GLU A 282 -26.39 -31.62 -19.17
C GLU A 282 -26.92 -32.65 -18.16
N LYS A 283 -26.75 -32.41 -16.85
CA LYS A 283 -27.22 -33.32 -15.79
C LYS A 283 -28.74 -33.26 -15.58
N GLU A 284 -29.36 -32.11 -15.82
CA GLU A 284 -30.81 -31.94 -15.69
C GLU A 284 -31.57 -32.48 -16.92
N ASN A 285 -30.98 -32.43 -18.13
CA ASN A 285 -31.58 -32.94 -19.37
C ASN A 285 -31.34 -34.44 -19.66
N ASP A 286 -30.64 -35.18 -18.79
CA ASP A 286 -30.57 -36.65 -18.88
C ASP A 286 -31.96 -37.33 -18.74
N ASN A 287 -32.99 -36.56 -18.34
CA ASN A 287 -34.39 -37.00 -18.32
C ASN A 287 -35.24 -36.54 -19.54
N LEU A 288 -34.72 -35.68 -20.43
CA LEU A 288 -35.37 -35.28 -21.70
C LEU A 288 -34.36 -34.52 -22.59
N THR A 289 -33.86 -35.19 -23.64
CA THR A 289 -33.11 -34.63 -24.80
C THR A 289 -32.11 -33.50 -24.48
N SER A 290 -30.84 -33.86 -24.24
CA SER A 290 -29.75 -32.88 -24.09
C SER A 290 -29.50 -32.07 -25.38
N PRO A 291 -29.09 -30.79 -25.30
CA PRO A 291 -28.86 -29.97 -26.49
C PRO A 291 -27.48 -30.21 -27.16
N LEU A 292 -26.52 -30.80 -26.47
CA LEU A 292 -25.29 -31.37 -27.05
C LEU A 292 -25.39 -32.90 -26.99
N PRO A 293 -25.20 -33.64 -28.10
CA PRO A 293 -25.21 -35.10 -28.06
C PRO A 293 -24.10 -35.56 -27.10
N PRO A 294 -24.35 -36.53 -26.19
CA PRO A 294 -23.44 -36.85 -25.08
C PRO A 294 -22.04 -37.38 -25.47
N LYS A 295 -21.67 -37.39 -26.75
CA LYS A 295 -20.42 -37.97 -27.28
C LYS A 295 -19.85 -37.26 -28.51
N GLU A 296 -20.41 -36.13 -28.96
CA GLU A 296 -19.87 -35.45 -30.13
C GLU A 296 -18.56 -34.73 -29.80
N ASN A 297 -17.49 -35.12 -30.50
CA ASN A 297 -16.19 -34.50 -30.39
C ASN A 297 -16.28 -33.03 -30.83
N LEU A 298 -15.89 -32.07 -29.98
CA LEU A 298 -15.90 -30.64 -30.29
C LEU A 298 -15.20 -30.34 -31.63
N LEU A 299 -14.11 -31.03 -31.96
CA LEU A 299 -13.44 -30.87 -33.26
C LEU A 299 -14.39 -31.19 -34.42
N SER A 300 -15.16 -32.28 -34.32
CA SER A 300 -16.14 -32.65 -35.36
C SER A 300 -17.29 -31.65 -35.47
N VAL A 301 -17.74 -31.09 -34.33
CA VAL A 301 -18.77 -30.05 -34.30
C VAL A 301 -18.29 -28.80 -35.06
N PHE A 302 -17.05 -28.37 -34.79
CA PHE A 302 -16.48 -27.21 -35.46
C PHE A 302 -16.12 -27.46 -36.93
N GLU A 303 -15.67 -28.66 -37.32
CA GLU A 303 -15.49 -29.04 -38.73
C GLU A 303 -16.80 -28.94 -39.51
N ASN A 304 -17.89 -29.42 -38.92
CA ASN A 304 -19.22 -29.33 -39.52
C ASN A 304 -19.70 -27.88 -39.66
N LEU A 305 -19.46 -27.04 -38.65
CA LEU A 305 -19.76 -25.61 -38.70
C LEU A 305 -19.00 -24.89 -39.81
N ILE A 306 -17.69 -25.16 -39.93
CA ILE A 306 -16.85 -24.58 -40.98
C ILE A 306 -17.38 -24.99 -42.35
N ARG A 307 -17.66 -26.29 -42.56
CA ARG A 307 -18.20 -26.80 -43.82
C ARG A 307 -19.54 -26.17 -44.19
N LYS A 308 -20.47 -26.05 -43.24
CA LYS A 308 -21.80 -25.46 -43.48
C LYS A 308 -21.74 -23.97 -43.84
N ASN A 309 -20.73 -23.25 -43.38
CA ASN A 309 -20.59 -21.81 -43.57
C ASN A 309 -19.56 -21.43 -44.65
N ALA A 310 -18.87 -22.40 -45.26
CA ALA A 310 -17.86 -22.17 -46.29
C ALA A 310 -18.44 -21.47 -47.53
N ASP A 311 -19.67 -21.82 -47.91
CA ASP A 311 -20.31 -21.33 -49.14
C ASP A 311 -20.98 -19.95 -48.98
N ASN A 312 -21.20 -19.48 -47.75
CA ASN A 312 -22.04 -18.31 -47.46
C ASN A 312 -21.26 -17.03 -47.05
N HIS A 313 -19.92 -17.01 -47.13
CA HIS A 313 -19.06 -15.86 -46.73
C HIS A 313 -19.59 -15.07 -45.51
N ASN A 314 -20.02 -15.79 -44.48
CA ASN A 314 -20.53 -15.20 -43.25
C ASN A 314 -19.35 -14.75 -42.38
N THR A 315 -19.50 -13.61 -41.69
CA THR A 315 -18.53 -13.07 -40.71
C THR A 315 -18.16 -14.07 -39.61
N ASP A 316 -18.96 -15.11 -39.41
CA ASP A 316 -18.74 -16.17 -38.42
C ASP A 316 -17.73 -17.25 -38.86
N LEU A 317 -17.40 -17.36 -40.16
CA LEU A 317 -16.51 -18.42 -40.65
C LEU A 317 -15.09 -18.32 -40.07
N GLU A 318 -14.53 -17.11 -40.02
CA GLU A 318 -13.22 -16.86 -39.40
C GLU A 318 -13.23 -17.26 -37.92
N GLN A 319 -14.30 -16.92 -37.20
CA GLN A 319 -14.48 -17.25 -35.79
C GLN A 319 -14.50 -18.77 -35.55
N TYR A 320 -15.16 -19.54 -36.42
CA TYR A 320 -15.20 -21.00 -36.34
C TYR A 320 -13.82 -21.62 -36.66
N ILE A 321 -13.11 -21.10 -37.65
CA ILE A 321 -11.76 -21.57 -38.01
C ILE A 321 -10.78 -21.32 -36.85
N GLU A 322 -10.77 -20.14 -36.26
CA GLU A 322 -9.89 -19.81 -35.12
C GLU A 322 -10.19 -20.69 -33.90
N SER A 323 -11.48 -20.90 -33.61
CA SER A 323 -11.93 -21.77 -32.52
C SER A 323 -11.52 -23.22 -32.76
N TYR A 324 -11.67 -23.74 -33.99
CA TYR A 324 -11.24 -25.08 -34.36
C TYR A 324 -9.73 -25.25 -34.22
N GLN A 325 -8.93 -24.28 -34.71
CA GLN A 325 -7.48 -24.30 -34.58
C GLN A 325 -7.05 -24.34 -33.12
N PHE A 326 -7.64 -23.50 -32.27
CA PHE A 326 -7.37 -23.50 -30.83
C PHE A 326 -7.66 -24.85 -30.18
N LEU A 327 -8.84 -25.44 -30.48
CA LEU A 327 -9.21 -26.76 -29.95
C LEU A 327 -8.23 -27.84 -30.43
N LYS A 328 -7.86 -27.82 -31.71
CA LYS A 328 -6.93 -28.78 -32.32
C LYS A 328 -5.53 -28.69 -31.74
N GLU A 329 -4.97 -27.48 -31.63
CA GLU A 329 -3.64 -27.25 -31.05
C GLU A 329 -3.53 -27.70 -29.59
N LYS A 330 -4.66 -27.72 -28.88
CA LYS A 330 -4.72 -28.13 -27.46
C LYS A 330 -5.25 -29.55 -27.27
N ASN A 331 -5.57 -30.26 -28.34
CA ASN A 331 -6.21 -31.57 -28.32
C ASN A 331 -7.49 -31.57 -27.45
N ILE A 332 -8.28 -30.50 -27.52
CA ILE A 332 -9.53 -30.37 -26.77
C ILE A 332 -10.67 -30.93 -27.63
N THR A 333 -11.22 -32.05 -27.21
CA THR A 333 -12.32 -32.77 -27.86
C THR A 333 -13.62 -32.70 -27.07
N SER A 334 -13.59 -32.25 -25.82
CA SER A 334 -14.77 -32.17 -24.95
C SER A 334 -14.85 -30.87 -24.13
N VAL A 335 -16.04 -30.56 -23.62
CA VAL A 335 -16.28 -29.42 -22.71
C VAL A 335 -15.51 -29.60 -21.38
N SER A 336 -15.29 -30.85 -20.94
CA SER A 336 -14.47 -31.15 -19.75
C SER A 336 -13.00 -30.79 -19.99
N GLU A 337 -12.42 -31.16 -21.14
CA GLU A 337 -11.05 -30.79 -21.51
C GLU A 337 -10.90 -29.28 -21.71
N LEU A 338 -11.94 -28.61 -22.25
CA LEU A 338 -11.97 -27.16 -22.35
C LEU A 338 -11.92 -26.51 -20.94
N LYS A 339 -12.67 -27.05 -19.98
CA LYS A 339 -12.63 -26.63 -18.57
C LYS A 339 -11.22 -26.73 -17.99
N GLU A 340 -10.57 -27.88 -18.19
CA GLU A 340 -9.21 -28.13 -17.71
C GLU A 340 -8.22 -27.15 -18.32
N SER A 341 -8.33 -26.89 -19.63
CA SER A 341 -7.53 -25.87 -20.32
C SER A 341 -7.74 -24.47 -19.72
N ILE A 342 -8.98 -24.06 -19.42
CA ILE A 342 -9.28 -22.78 -18.77
C ILE A 342 -8.71 -22.72 -17.35
N VAL A 343 -8.75 -23.83 -16.59
CA VAL A 343 -8.13 -23.92 -15.26
C VAL A 343 -6.61 -23.78 -15.37
N ILE A 344 -5.97 -24.41 -16.35
CA ILE A 344 -4.54 -24.25 -16.62
C ILE A 344 -4.21 -22.78 -16.96
N LEU A 345 -5.05 -22.11 -17.77
CA LEU A 345 -4.88 -20.69 -18.07
C LEU A 345 -5.01 -19.81 -16.82
N ARG A 346 -5.97 -20.12 -15.94
CA ARG A 346 -6.13 -19.43 -14.64
C ARG A 346 -4.85 -19.55 -13.80
N ASP A 347 -4.33 -20.76 -13.68
CA ASP A 347 -3.15 -21.04 -12.85
C ASP A 347 -1.88 -20.43 -13.44
N LYS A 348 -1.75 -20.43 -14.79
CA LYS A 348 -0.70 -19.69 -15.50
C LYS A 348 -0.81 -18.19 -15.26
N ASN A 349 -1.99 -17.61 -15.43
CA ASN A 349 -2.23 -16.18 -15.17
C ASN A 349 -1.84 -15.80 -13.72
N TYR A 350 -2.22 -16.64 -12.75
CA TYR A 350 -1.85 -16.45 -11.35
C TYR A 350 -0.33 -16.44 -11.14
N LYS A 351 0.36 -17.46 -11.66
CA LYS A 351 1.82 -17.59 -11.56
C LYS A 351 2.55 -16.43 -12.26
N THR A 352 2.14 -16.07 -13.47
CA THR A 352 2.71 -14.95 -14.24
C THR A 352 2.49 -13.63 -13.51
N THR A 353 1.30 -13.37 -12.96
CA THR A 353 1.02 -12.14 -12.20
C THR A 353 1.92 -12.02 -10.98
N ARG A 354 2.08 -13.11 -10.22
CA ARG A 354 2.96 -13.14 -9.04
C ARG A 354 4.43 -12.92 -9.45
N ALA A 355 4.89 -13.58 -10.50
CA ALA A 355 6.25 -13.40 -11.03
C ALA A 355 6.50 -11.96 -11.46
N ILE A 356 5.56 -11.31 -12.14
CA ILE A 356 5.67 -9.89 -12.52
C ILE A 356 5.83 -9.02 -11.25
N LYS A 357 4.96 -9.21 -10.26
CA LYS A 357 5.02 -8.45 -8.99
C LYS A 357 6.35 -8.63 -8.27
N ASP A 358 6.83 -9.88 -8.18
CA ASP A 358 8.10 -10.20 -7.52
C ASP A 358 9.30 -9.60 -8.27
N THR A 359 9.28 -9.65 -9.59
CA THR A 359 10.33 -9.06 -10.44
C THR A 359 10.35 -7.53 -10.35
N GLU A 360 9.19 -6.87 -10.39
CA GLU A 360 9.10 -5.41 -10.19
C GLU A 360 9.61 -5.01 -8.79
N LYS A 361 9.26 -5.76 -7.75
CA LYS A 361 9.76 -5.52 -6.39
C LYS A 361 11.28 -5.67 -6.33
N LYS A 362 11.86 -6.73 -6.92
CA LYS A 362 13.32 -6.91 -6.97
C LYS A 362 14.02 -5.76 -7.69
N ILE A 363 13.43 -5.24 -8.77
CA ILE A 363 13.97 -4.09 -9.49
C ILE A 363 13.98 -2.87 -8.56
N ASP A 364 12.89 -2.58 -7.88
CA ASP A 364 12.80 -1.45 -6.93
C ASP A 364 13.81 -1.57 -5.79
N ASP A 365 13.89 -2.75 -5.15
CA ASP A 365 14.85 -3.03 -4.07
C ASP A 365 16.30 -2.75 -4.53
N ARG A 366 16.66 -3.14 -5.76
CA ARG A 366 17.99 -2.87 -6.34
C ARG A 366 18.21 -1.40 -6.67
N VAL A 367 17.20 -0.71 -7.17
CA VAL A 367 17.25 0.73 -7.43
C VAL A 367 17.49 1.49 -6.12
N GLN A 368 16.77 1.14 -5.05
CA GLN A 368 16.95 1.75 -3.72
C GLN A 368 18.35 1.46 -3.14
N LEU A 369 18.86 0.23 -3.29
CA LEU A 369 20.23 -0.11 -2.90
C LEU A 369 21.28 0.75 -3.63
N ILE A 370 21.12 0.95 -4.95
CA ILE A 370 22.03 1.81 -5.73
C ILE A 370 21.94 3.26 -5.28
N ASP A 371 20.73 3.79 -5.08
CA ASP A 371 20.52 5.17 -4.63
C ASP A 371 21.17 5.41 -3.25
N HIS A 372 20.91 4.54 -2.28
CA HIS A 372 21.53 4.62 -0.96
C HIS A 372 23.05 4.42 -1.02
N ALA A 373 23.57 3.51 -1.84
CA ALA A 373 25.01 3.36 -2.01
C ALA A 373 25.67 4.61 -2.61
N LYS A 374 25.03 5.25 -3.60
CA LYS A 374 25.50 6.53 -4.15
C LYS A 374 25.50 7.63 -3.10
N LYS A 375 24.43 7.77 -2.31
CA LYS A 375 24.36 8.74 -1.19
C LYS A 375 25.42 8.48 -0.14
N TYR A 376 25.62 7.21 0.22
CA TYR A 376 26.67 6.80 1.16
C TYR A 376 28.05 7.22 0.65
N LEU A 377 28.40 6.88 -0.59
CA LEU A 377 29.69 7.22 -1.18
C LEU A 377 29.89 8.74 -1.30
N LYS A 378 28.86 9.46 -1.76
CA LYS A 378 28.92 10.92 -1.95
C LYS A 378 29.19 11.69 -0.66
N HIS A 379 28.64 11.25 0.46
CA HIS A 379 28.71 11.98 1.74
C HIS A 379 29.63 11.33 2.78
N LYS A 380 30.35 10.27 2.40
CA LYS A 380 31.25 9.52 3.30
C LYS A 380 32.35 10.38 3.88
N ASP A 381 32.95 11.24 3.06
CA ASP A 381 34.10 12.05 3.49
C ASP A 381 33.65 13.16 4.44
N THR A 382 32.53 13.83 4.14
CA THR A 382 31.88 14.80 5.04
C THR A 382 31.55 14.18 6.40
N TYR A 383 30.95 12.98 6.41
CA TYR A 383 30.64 12.29 7.66
C TYR A 383 31.90 11.85 8.40
N THR A 384 32.94 11.42 7.68
CA THR A 384 34.22 11.03 8.28
C THR A 384 34.90 12.23 8.94
N ALA A 385 34.90 13.39 8.28
CA ALA A 385 35.38 14.66 8.83
C ALA A 385 34.62 15.02 10.12
N TYR A 386 33.28 14.96 10.09
CA TYR A 386 32.42 15.17 11.26
C TYR A 386 32.82 14.27 12.45
N THR A 387 32.98 12.96 12.23
CA THR A 387 33.32 12.02 13.32
C THR A 387 34.71 12.20 13.90
N LYS A 388 35.66 12.79 13.14
CA LYS A 388 37.04 13.04 13.60
C LYS A 388 37.18 14.35 14.36
N LEU A 389 36.20 15.26 14.29
CA LEU A 389 36.23 16.52 15.01
C LEU A 389 36.10 16.32 16.53
N LYS A 390 36.72 17.21 17.30
CA LYS A 390 36.51 17.29 18.75
C LYS A 390 35.04 17.64 19.04
N LYS A 391 34.48 17.08 20.12
CA LYS A 391 33.05 17.25 20.51
C LYS A 391 32.56 18.70 20.49
N ASN A 392 33.40 19.67 20.87
CA ASN A 392 33.05 21.09 20.90
C ASN A 392 32.96 21.76 19.51
N LYS A 393 33.50 21.15 18.45
CA LYS A 393 33.39 21.63 17.07
C LYS A 393 32.41 20.81 16.21
N GLN A 394 31.95 19.67 16.74
CA GLN A 394 31.01 18.78 16.05
C GLN A 394 29.65 19.44 15.83
N ASP A 395 29.14 20.21 16.81
CA ASP A 395 27.82 20.82 16.70
C ASP A 395 27.76 21.88 15.58
N THR A 396 28.77 22.75 15.46
CA THR A 396 28.87 23.73 14.37
C THR A 396 28.96 23.06 13.00
N PHE A 397 29.85 22.07 12.86
CA PHE A 397 30.02 21.33 11.60
C PHE A 397 28.75 20.55 11.23
N TYR A 398 28.06 19.98 12.23
CA TYR A 398 26.79 19.30 12.02
C TYR A 398 25.75 20.26 11.46
N ASN A 399 25.63 21.46 12.02
CA ASN A 399 24.67 22.47 11.57
C ASN A 399 24.97 22.95 10.13
N GLU A 400 26.24 23.11 9.77
CA GLU A 400 26.66 23.51 8.42
C GLU A 400 26.44 22.40 7.37
N HIS A 401 26.56 21.12 7.76
CA HIS A 401 26.46 19.96 6.88
C HIS A 401 25.31 19.01 7.25
N THR A 402 24.23 19.56 7.80
CA THR A 402 23.14 18.76 8.38
C THR A 402 22.51 17.85 7.32
N ALA A 403 22.28 18.35 6.12
CA ALA A 403 21.65 17.59 5.04
C ALA A 403 22.51 16.39 4.62
N GLU A 404 23.81 16.61 4.40
CA GLU A 404 24.77 15.60 4.00
C GLU A 404 24.92 14.52 5.07
N ILE A 405 25.03 14.92 6.34
CA ILE A 405 25.15 13.99 7.46
C ILE A 405 23.88 13.14 7.60
N ILE A 406 22.69 13.75 7.54
CA ILE A 406 21.42 13.02 7.60
C ILE A 406 21.29 12.04 6.43
N LEU A 407 21.64 12.47 5.20
CA LEU A 407 21.59 11.61 4.02
C LEU A 407 22.56 10.43 4.15
N PHE A 408 23.77 10.67 4.65
CA PHE A 408 24.75 9.62 4.91
C PHE A 408 24.27 8.64 5.98
N GLU A 409 23.78 9.13 7.11
CA GLU A 409 23.28 8.29 8.21
C GLU A 409 22.08 7.44 7.77
N SER A 410 21.15 8.04 7.03
CA SER A 410 20.02 7.33 6.42
C SER A 410 20.49 6.25 5.47
N ALA A 411 21.45 6.56 4.59
CA ALA A 411 22.01 5.58 3.65
C ALA A 411 22.76 4.45 4.36
N LYS A 412 23.59 4.78 5.35
CA LYS A 412 24.32 3.81 6.17
C LYS A 412 23.37 2.86 6.90
N LYS A 413 22.30 3.40 7.48
CA LYS A 413 21.27 2.59 8.15
C LYS A 413 20.58 1.64 7.17
N TYR A 414 20.09 2.17 6.04
CA TYR A 414 19.43 1.38 5.02
C TYR A 414 20.33 0.25 4.49
N LEU A 415 21.58 0.57 4.13
CA LEU A 415 22.54 -0.42 3.62
C LEU A 415 22.86 -1.50 4.66
N LYS A 416 22.97 -1.13 5.95
CA LYS A 416 23.17 -2.10 7.03
C LYS A 416 21.97 -3.06 7.15
N GLU A 417 20.75 -2.55 7.06
CA GLU A 417 19.53 -3.36 7.14
C GLU A 417 19.38 -4.32 5.95
N HIS A 418 19.80 -3.91 4.75
CA HIS A 418 19.57 -4.68 3.52
C HIS A 418 20.76 -5.54 3.07
N LEU A 419 21.98 -5.22 3.50
CA LEU A 419 23.19 -6.01 3.17
C LEU A 419 23.69 -6.87 4.35
N GLY A 420 23.17 -6.66 5.55
CA GLY A 420 23.59 -7.38 6.75
C GLY A 420 25.08 -7.17 7.05
N GLU A 421 25.83 -8.27 7.14
CA GLU A 421 27.27 -8.27 7.40
C GLU A 421 28.11 -7.93 6.15
N ASN A 422 27.52 -8.02 4.95
CA ASN A 422 28.21 -7.72 3.71
C ASN A 422 28.37 -6.20 3.53
N LYS A 423 29.60 -5.70 3.64
CA LYS A 423 29.91 -4.27 3.52
C LYS A 423 30.20 -3.83 2.08
N THR A 424 30.15 -4.75 1.11
CA THR A 424 30.57 -4.48 -0.26
C THR A 424 29.45 -3.80 -1.06
N LEU A 425 29.70 -2.56 -1.48
CA LEU A 425 28.77 -1.78 -2.31
C LEU A 425 28.96 -2.10 -3.80
N ASN A 426 28.38 -3.21 -4.25
CA ASN A 426 28.55 -3.67 -5.63
C ASN A 426 27.55 -3.02 -6.61
N ILE A 427 27.68 -1.71 -6.80
CA ILE A 427 26.78 -0.91 -7.64
C ILE A 427 26.74 -1.43 -9.09
N SER A 428 27.88 -1.85 -9.64
CA SER A 428 27.96 -2.39 -11.01
C SER A 428 27.16 -3.68 -11.14
N LYS A 429 27.32 -4.61 -10.18
CA LYS A 429 26.53 -5.85 -10.13
C LYS A 429 25.04 -5.57 -10.03
N TRP A 430 24.60 -4.69 -9.13
CA TRP A 430 23.17 -4.36 -9.01
C TRP A 430 22.60 -3.71 -10.26
N LYS A 431 23.37 -2.89 -10.99
CA LYS A 431 22.95 -2.36 -12.29
C LYS A 431 22.78 -3.46 -13.33
N SER A 432 23.71 -4.42 -13.38
CA SER A 432 23.62 -5.59 -14.26
C SER A 432 22.40 -6.45 -13.92
N GLU A 433 22.17 -6.72 -12.64
CA GLU A 433 20.99 -7.44 -12.14
C GLU A 433 19.69 -6.75 -12.53
N ILE A 434 19.59 -5.42 -12.42
CA ILE A 434 18.43 -4.65 -12.92
C ILE A 434 18.24 -4.85 -14.42
N GLY A 435 19.33 -4.87 -15.20
CA GLY A 435 19.27 -5.14 -16.64
C GLY A 435 18.67 -6.52 -16.95
N THR A 436 19.11 -7.55 -16.24
CA THR A 436 18.56 -8.91 -16.37
C THR A 436 17.10 -8.99 -15.93
N LEU A 437 16.76 -8.41 -14.78
CA LEU A 437 15.39 -8.38 -14.26
C LEU A 437 14.43 -7.64 -15.20
N ARG A 438 14.89 -6.59 -15.89
CA ARG A 438 14.08 -5.89 -16.90
C ARG A 438 13.78 -6.78 -18.11
N LYS A 439 14.74 -7.56 -18.60
CA LYS A 439 14.51 -8.52 -19.69
C LYS A 439 13.55 -9.65 -19.28
N GLU A 440 13.70 -10.16 -18.06
CA GLU A 440 12.78 -11.14 -17.48
C GLU A 440 11.37 -10.54 -17.39
N LYS A 441 11.26 -9.31 -16.93
CA LYS A 441 10.01 -8.56 -16.85
C LYS A 441 9.32 -8.42 -18.21
N ASP A 442 10.06 -8.05 -19.26
CA ASP A 442 9.53 -7.93 -20.63
C ASP A 442 9.01 -9.29 -21.15
N THR A 443 9.71 -10.37 -20.81
CA THR A 443 9.28 -11.74 -21.12
C THR A 443 7.97 -12.09 -20.40
N LEU A 444 7.88 -11.79 -19.10
CA LEU A 444 6.66 -12.02 -18.31
C LEU A 444 5.46 -11.22 -18.82
N TYR A 445 5.68 -9.97 -19.25
CA TYR A 445 4.61 -9.18 -19.88
C TYR A 445 4.18 -9.78 -21.22
N SER A 446 5.11 -10.29 -22.02
CA SER A 446 4.77 -11.00 -23.26
C SER A 446 3.94 -12.26 -22.99
N GLN A 447 4.27 -13.01 -21.93
CA GLN A 447 3.48 -14.16 -21.47
C GLN A 447 2.07 -13.75 -21.01
N MET A 448 1.93 -12.62 -20.30
CA MET A 448 0.63 -12.09 -19.91
C MET A 448 -0.25 -11.78 -21.13
N ILE A 449 0.32 -11.18 -22.18
CA ILE A 449 -0.41 -10.90 -23.43
C ILE A 449 -0.79 -12.20 -24.16
N ASP A 450 0.09 -13.20 -24.21
CA ASP A 450 -0.23 -14.52 -24.77
C ASP A 450 -1.35 -15.24 -24.00
N ILE A 451 -1.35 -15.14 -22.67
CA ILE A 451 -2.45 -15.66 -21.83
C ILE A 451 -3.77 -14.96 -22.19
N ARG A 452 -3.75 -13.62 -22.35
CA ARG A 452 -4.95 -12.87 -22.78
C ARG A 452 -5.48 -13.38 -24.12
N LYS A 453 -4.61 -13.56 -25.11
CA LYS A 453 -5.00 -14.09 -26.43
C LYS A 453 -5.62 -15.49 -26.32
N LYS A 454 -5.05 -16.37 -25.48
CA LYS A 454 -5.61 -17.72 -25.27
C LYS A 454 -6.95 -17.71 -24.56
N VAL A 455 -7.18 -16.74 -23.68
CA VAL A 455 -8.50 -16.53 -23.05
C VAL A 455 -9.51 -16.04 -24.09
N GLU A 456 -9.13 -15.12 -24.98
CA GLU A 456 -9.96 -14.67 -26.11
C GLU A 456 -10.34 -15.84 -27.03
N GLN A 457 -9.40 -16.73 -27.35
CA GLN A 457 -9.69 -17.93 -28.13
C GLN A 457 -10.70 -18.87 -27.44
N ALA A 458 -10.58 -19.06 -26.11
CA ALA A 458 -11.56 -19.84 -25.36
C ALA A 458 -12.95 -19.16 -25.29
N GLU A 459 -13.01 -17.83 -25.26
CA GLU A 459 -14.25 -17.05 -25.37
C GLU A 459 -14.89 -17.22 -26.75
N SER A 460 -14.09 -17.28 -27.80
CA SER A 460 -14.56 -17.57 -29.16
C SER A 460 -15.21 -18.94 -29.26
N VAL A 461 -14.57 -19.99 -28.71
CA VAL A 461 -15.16 -21.34 -28.62
C VAL A 461 -16.49 -21.31 -27.87
N ARG A 462 -16.55 -20.61 -26.73
CA ARG A 462 -17.79 -20.43 -25.97
C ARG A 462 -18.90 -19.80 -26.82
N SER A 463 -18.59 -18.71 -27.52
CA SER A 463 -19.58 -17.98 -28.34
C SER A 463 -20.16 -18.88 -29.44
N CYS A 464 -19.31 -19.66 -30.11
CA CYS A 464 -19.73 -20.64 -31.10
C CYS A 464 -20.64 -21.74 -30.52
N ILE A 465 -20.31 -22.25 -29.33
CA ILE A 465 -21.15 -23.24 -28.64
C ILE A 465 -22.49 -22.62 -28.20
N ASP A 466 -22.50 -21.41 -27.64
CA ASP A 466 -23.72 -20.72 -27.23
C ASP A 466 -24.65 -20.50 -28.44
N LYS A 467 -24.13 -20.11 -29.61
CA LYS A 467 -24.89 -19.99 -30.88
C LYS A 467 -25.52 -21.33 -31.29
N LEU A 468 -24.74 -22.41 -31.30
CA LEU A 468 -25.22 -23.76 -31.61
C LEU A 468 -26.36 -24.22 -30.69
N LEU A 469 -26.20 -23.98 -29.38
CA LEU A 469 -27.22 -24.32 -28.38
C LEU A 469 -28.51 -23.53 -28.61
N GLN A 470 -28.40 -22.27 -29.02
CA GLN A 470 -29.54 -21.44 -29.37
C GLN A 470 -30.26 -21.93 -30.63
N GLU A 471 -29.54 -22.19 -31.73
CA GLU A 471 -30.12 -22.71 -32.98
C GLU A 471 -30.88 -24.03 -32.74
N LYS A 472 -30.33 -24.93 -31.93
CA LYS A 472 -30.99 -26.19 -31.57
C LYS A 472 -32.25 -25.99 -30.73
N ARG A 473 -32.26 -25.04 -29.80
CA ARG A 473 -33.45 -24.69 -29.01
C ARG A 473 -34.56 -24.15 -29.91
N GLU A 474 -34.22 -23.27 -30.85
CA GLU A 474 -35.15 -22.70 -31.83
C GLU A 474 -35.72 -23.80 -32.75
N LEU A 475 -34.88 -24.68 -33.30
CA LEU A 475 -35.32 -25.83 -34.11
C LEU A 475 -36.25 -26.77 -33.34
N THR A 476 -35.96 -27.02 -32.06
CA THR A 476 -36.80 -27.88 -31.21
C THR A 476 -38.15 -27.23 -30.93
N GLN A 477 -38.17 -25.91 -30.73
CA GLN A 477 -39.39 -25.15 -30.51
C GLN A 477 -40.28 -25.09 -31.76
N VAL A 478 -39.69 -24.89 -32.94
CA VAL A 478 -40.41 -24.95 -34.23
C VAL A 478 -40.99 -26.34 -34.47
N LYS A 479 -40.22 -27.41 -34.25
CA LYS A 479 -40.72 -28.78 -34.40
C LYS A 479 -41.88 -29.12 -33.45
N LYS A 480 -41.86 -28.61 -32.20
CA LYS A 480 -42.99 -28.78 -31.27
C LYS A 480 -44.24 -28.06 -31.77
N GLN A 481 -44.08 -26.83 -32.29
CA GLN A 481 -45.18 -26.06 -32.88
C GLN A 481 -45.76 -26.73 -34.14
N GLU A 482 -44.92 -27.30 -35.01
CA GLU A 482 -45.36 -28.02 -36.22
C GLU A 482 -46.04 -29.37 -35.91
N LEU A 483 -45.68 -30.02 -34.81
CA LEU A 483 -46.29 -31.29 -34.35
C LEU A 483 -47.56 -31.09 -33.51
N GLY A 484 -47.98 -29.84 -33.26
CA GLY A 484 -49.19 -29.54 -32.48
C GLY A 484 -49.13 -29.97 -31.01
N LEU A 485 -47.93 -30.00 -30.42
CA LEU A 485 -47.66 -30.37 -29.01
C LEU A 485 -47.36 -29.15 -28.14
#